data_AF-A0A2R7SB47-F1
#
_entry.id   AF-A0A2R7SB47-F1
#
_cell.length_a   1.000
_cell.length_b   1.000
_cell.length_c   1.000
_cell.angle_alpha   90.00
_cell.angle_beta   90.00
_cell.angle_gamma   90.00
#
_symmetry.space_group_name_H-M   'P 1'
#
loop_
_entity.id
_entity.type
_entity.pdbx_description
1 polymer ?
#
loop_
_entity_poly.entity_id
_entity_poly.type
_entity_poly.pdbx_seq_one_letter_code
_entity_poly.pdbx_strand_id
1 'polypeptide(L)'
;MNSWPYSGTLDLAPTQLLNAALLAAAGLLGARFAHQQSTPQPMAAALVGWGTLWLAVAAAIGVDRWVPAEHTWAATVALLGAGSGLLLGLQTLWRWPGVAGPTALLLPGWALLGLIGQWLHGAPLSGGGWWALPLAWMAQALVLHRTAPHWAPSLRHITHAAALLALALLGALQGRHWTADLGDAGSAWGWLGWLAVPALLLAAVLRQQRRAPAAQAWPLRLAPSAYAQTGAGLLSLALVFWVLIANWFSHGGAQPLPYVPLLSPLELGIAAALLAVTAWLRSTAAQGLGGPPSLAVMLPAGLAFLWINGMLIRAFHHWGDVPYHLDGWLASRGVQTGLALLW
;
A
#
# COMPACT_ATOMS: atom_id res chain seq x y z
N MET A 1 -9.75 36.39 54.45
CA MET A 1 -8.98 36.27 53.19
C MET A 1 -9.64 35.17 52.37
N ASN A 2 -10.49 35.56 51.42
CA ASN A 2 -11.24 34.63 50.58
C ASN A 2 -10.33 34.16 49.43
N SER A 3 -9.85 32.93 49.51
CA SER A 3 -9.27 32.22 48.36
C SER A 3 -10.41 31.79 47.44
N TRP A 4 -10.55 32.46 46.29
CA TRP A 4 -11.43 32.05 45.21
C TRP A 4 -10.90 30.77 44.54
N PRO A 5 -11.65 29.65 44.47
CA PRO A 5 -11.23 28.45 43.77
C PRO A 5 -12.02 28.30 42.47
N TYR A 6 -11.82 29.19 41.49
CA TYR A 6 -12.42 29.01 40.15
C TYR A 6 -11.50 29.56 39.06
N SER A 7 -10.36 28.89 38.85
CA SER A 7 -9.74 28.85 37.52
C SER A 7 -10.17 27.57 36.81
N GLY A 8 -11.49 27.37 36.69
CA GLY A 8 -12.04 26.36 35.81
C GLY A 8 -11.91 26.88 34.39
N THR A 9 -10.88 26.46 33.66
CA THR A 9 -10.79 26.69 32.21
C THR A 9 -12.05 26.11 31.58
N LEU A 10 -12.94 26.97 31.05
CA LEU A 10 -14.12 26.53 30.31
C LEU A 10 -13.67 25.60 29.18
N ASP A 11 -14.24 24.41 29.11
CA ASP A 11 -13.98 23.49 28.00
C ASP A 11 -14.59 24.07 26.72
N LEU A 12 -13.73 24.62 25.86
CA LEU A 12 -14.12 25.20 24.58
C LEU A 12 -14.24 24.16 23.47
N ALA A 13 -13.90 22.88 23.71
CA ALA A 13 -13.90 21.88 22.65
C ALA A 13 -15.30 21.65 22.01
N PRO A 14 -16.42 21.60 22.78
CA PRO A 14 -17.75 21.46 22.17
C PRO A 14 -18.13 22.64 21.28
N THR A 15 -17.77 23.87 21.67
CA THR A 15 -18.07 25.08 20.88
C THR A 15 -17.18 25.19 19.65
N GLN A 16 -15.90 24.83 19.76
CA GLN A 16 -14.97 24.75 18.63
C GLN A 16 -15.41 23.68 17.62
N LEU A 17 -15.82 22.50 18.09
CA LEU A 17 -16.37 21.43 17.25
C LEU A 17 -17.61 21.91 16.49
N LEU A 18 -18.56 22.54 17.20
CA LEU A 18 -19.77 23.08 16.59
C LEU A 18 -19.43 24.13 15.52
N ASN A 19 -18.53 25.06 15.82
CA ASN A 19 -18.10 26.09 14.87
C ASN A 19 -17.44 25.48 13.63
N ALA A 20 -16.56 24.50 13.79
CA ALA A 20 -15.94 23.79 12.68
C ALA A 20 -16.98 23.04 11.82
N ALA A 21 -17.95 22.37 12.46
CA ALA A 21 -19.04 21.69 11.77
C ALA A 21 -19.96 22.67 11.01
N LEU A 22 -20.25 23.83 11.58
CA LEU A 22 -21.03 24.89 10.93
C LEU A 22 -20.29 25.48 9.73
N LEU A 23 -18.98 25.71 9.84
CA LEU A 23 -18.14 26.18 8.72
C LEU A 23 -18.06 25.12 7.61
N ALA A 24 -17.97 23.84 7.96
CA ALA A 24 -18.00 22.74 7.01
C ALA A 24 -19.33 22.70 6.24
N ALA A 25 -20.46 22.77 6.97
CA ALA A 25 -21.80 22.80 6.38
C ALA A 25 -22.01 24.04 5.50
N ALA A 26 -21.58 25.22 5.95
CA ALA A 26 -21.68 26.47 5.20
C ALA A 26 -20.89 26.39 3.88
N GLY A 27 -19.68 25.83 3.89
CA GLY A 27 -18.88 25.60 2.69
C GLY A 27 -19.57 24.67 1.69
N LEU A 28 -20.05 23.51 2.15
CA LEU A 28 -20.68 22.51 1.29
C LEU A 28 -22.04 22.97 0.73
N LEU A 29 -22.89 23.59 1.56
CA LEU A 29 -24.18 24.14 1.15
C LEU A 29 -24.00 25.37 0.24
N GLY A 30 -23.04 26.24 0.55
CA GLY A 30 -22.66 27.36 -0.30
C GLY A 30 -22.20 26.88 -1.68
N ALA A 31 -21.38 25.82 -1.73
CA ALA A 31 -20.96 25.21 -2.99
C ALA A 31 -22.15 24.66 -3.79
N ARG A 32 -23.12 24.02 -3.11
CA ARG A 32 -24.33 23.51 -3.75
C ARG A 32 -25.17 24.63 -4.36
N PHE A 33 -25.37 25.72 -3.63
CA PHE A 33 -26.10 26.89 -4.10
C PHE A 33 -25.40 27.56 -5.28
N ALA A 34 -24.09 27.78 -5.18
CA ALA A 34 -23.25 28.29 -6.24
C ALA A 34 -23.38 27.43 -7.52
N HIS A 35 -23.37 26.09 -7.38
CA HIS A 35 -23.58 25.18 -8.50
C HIS A 35 -24.97 25.30 -9.14
N GLN A 36 -26.04 25.47 -8.34
CA GLN A 36 -27.41 25.66 -8.87
C GLN A 36 -27.57 26.96 -9.66
N GLN A 37 -26.82 28.00 -9.30
CA GLN A 37 -26.87 29.30 -9.97
C GLN A 37 -25.92 29.40 -11.19
N SER A 38 -25.36 28.30 -11.66
CA SER A 38 -24.41 28.29 -12.79
C SER A 38 -23.19 29.21 -12.57
N THR A 39 -22.79 29.43 -11.31
CA THR A 39 -21.57 30.19 -11.00
C THR A 39 -20.31 29.45 -11.51
N PRO A 40 -19.18 30.16 -11.68
CA PRO A 40 -17.95 29.54 -12.17
C PRO A 40 -17.54 28.32 -11.35
N GLN A 41 -17.27 27.20 -12.04
CA GLN A 41 -16.81 25.94 -11.41
C GLN A 41 -15.68 26.08 -10.38
N PRO A 42 -14.64 26.95 -10.54
CA PRO A 42 -13.60 27.08 -9.53
C PRO A 42 -14.12 27.58 -8.18
N MET A 43 -15.16 28.42 -8.15
CA MET A 43 -15.71 28.92 -6.89
C MET A 43 -16.45 27.81 -6.12
N ALA A 44 -17.27 27.03 -6.83
CA ALA A 44 -17.93 25.87 -6.25
C ALA A 44 -16.91 24.83 -5.75
N ALA A 45 -15.84 24.57 -6.50
CA ALA A 45 -14.77 23.66 -6.09
C ALA A 45 -14.00 24.19 -4.86
N ALA A 46 -13.70 25.49 -4.79
CA ALA A 46 -13.06 26.10 -3.64
C ALA A 46 -13.92 25.99 -2.37
N LEU A 47 -15.23 26.20 -2.48
CA LEU A 47 -16.18 26.03 -1.37
C LEU A 47 -16.30 24.58 -0.92
N VAL A 48 -16.28 23.61 -1.84
CA VAL A 48 -16.20 22.17 -1.51
C VAL A 48 -14.90 21.86 -0.77
N GLY A 49 -13.76 22.39 -1.25
CA GLY A 49 -12.46 22.23 -0.60
C GLY A 49 -12.46 22.82 0.81
N TRP A 50 -12.98 24.02 0.98
CA TRP A 50 -13.12 24.70 2.27
C TRP A 50 -14.02 23.93 3.24
N GLY A 51 -15.19 23.48 2.78
CA GLY A 51 -16.09 22.67 3.58
C GLY A 51 -15.46 21.36 4.02
N THR A 52 -14.68 20.71 3.15
CA THR A 52 -13.97 19.46 3.46
C THR A 52 -12.82 19.68 4.43
N LEU A 53 -12.09 20.80 4.32
CA LEU A 53 -11.05 21.17 5.27
C LEU A 53 -11.63 21.35 6.68
N TRP A 54 -12.72 22.11 6.83
CA TRP A 54 -13.36 22.29 8.13
C TRP A 54 -14.01 21.03 8.67
N LEU A 55 -14.47 20.12 7.80
CA LEU A 55 -14.91 18.79 8.21
C LEU A 55 -13.74 17.99 8.82
N ALA A 56 -12.55 18.06 8.23
CA ALA A 56 -11.35 17.43 8.77
C ALA A 56 -10.92 18.06 10.11
N VAL A 57 -11.03 19.39 10.25
CA VAL A 57 -10.77 20.10 11.52
C VAL A 57 -11.75 19.66 12.60
N ALA A 58 -13.05 19.59 12.28
CA ALA A 58 -14.07 19.09 13.21
C ALA A 58 -13.76 17.65 13.66
N ALA A 59 -13.38 16.77 12.72
CA ALA A 59 -12.97 15.41 13.03
C ALA A 59 -11.72 15.38 13.96
N ALA A 60 -10.73 16.24 13.71
CA ALA A 60 -9.53 16.32 14.54
C ALA A 60 -9.82 16.78 15.98
N ILE A 61 -10.64 17.83 16.15
CA ILE A 61 -11.12 18.26 17.48
C ILE A 61 -11.88 17.11 18.17
N GLY A 62 -12.70 16.39 17.39
CA GLY A 62 -13.41 15.19 17.80
C GLY A 62 -12.49 14.13 18.40
N VAL A 63 -11.45 13.78 17.65
CA VAL A 63 -10.47 12.76 18.08
C VAL A 63 -9.70 13.22 19.31
N ASP A 64 -9.15 14.44 19.27
CA ASP A 64 -8.32 14.97 20.36
C ASP A 64 -9.05 15.03 21.70
N ARG A 65 -10.35 15.37 21.69
CA ARG A 65 -11.12 15.54 22.92
C ARG A 65 -11.72 14.25 23.47
N TRP A 66 -12.20 13.35 22.62
CA TRP A 66 -13.05 12.24 23.05
C TRP A 66 -12.47 10.85 22.75
N VAL A 67 -11.38 10.74 21.99
CA VAL A 67 -10.77 9.44 21.68
C VAL A 67 -9.53 9.23 22.55
N PRO A 68 -9.45 8.13 23.32
CA PRO A 68 -8.23 7.77 24.05
C PRO A 68 -7.01 7.70 23.13
N ALA A 69 -5.83 8.10 23.63
CA ALA A 69 -4.60 8.20 22.85
C ALA A 69 -4.23 6.90 22.09
N GLU A 70 -4.53 5.74 22.67
CA GLU A 70 -4.32 4.41 22.08
C GLU A 70 -5.19 4.12 20.85
N HIS A 71 -6.27 4.88 20.64
CA HIS A 71 -7.22 4.72 19.54
C HIS A 71 -7.20 5.90 18.56
N THR A 72 -6.45 6.96 18.84
CA THR A 72 -6.35 8.18 18.03
C THR A 72 -6.03 7.87 16.56
N TRP A 73 -5.06 6.99 16.31
CA TRP A 73 -4.66 6.64 14.94
C TRP A 73 -5.78 5.92 14.18
N ALA A 74 -6.34 4.84 14.75
CA ALA A 74 -7.40 4.07 14.12
C ALA A 74 -8.68 4.89 13.92
N ALA A 75 -9.04 5.73 14.89
CA ALA A 75 -10.16 6.66 14.77
C ALA A 75 -9.95 7.68 13.65
N THR A 76 -8.73 8.21 13.49
CA THR A 76 -8.39 9.16 12.41
C THR A 76 -8.55 8.51 11.04
N VAL A 77 -8.04 7.28 10.86
CA VAL A 77 -8.20 6.51 9.61
C VAL A 77 -9.68 6.26 9.31
N ALA A 78 -10.46 5.87 10.31
CA ALA A 78 -11.89 5.62 10.15
C ALA A 78 -12.69 6.90 9.82
N LEU A 79 -12.37 8.02 10.46
CA LEU A 79 -13.02 9.32 10.20
C LEU A 79 -12.69 9.86 8.82
N LEU A 80 -11.47 9.63 8.30
CA LEU A 80 -11.13 9.93 6.91
C LEU A 80 -12.04 9.15 5.93
N GLY A 81 -12.27 7.86 6.22
CA GLY A 81 -13.21 7.02 5.48
C GLY A 81 -14.66 7.52 5.59
N ALA A 82 -15.10 7.88 6.79
CA ALA A 82 -16.45 8.40 7.05
C ALA A 82 -16.70 9.75 6.37
N GLY A 83 -15.73 10.67 6.41
CA GLY A 83 -15.79 11.95 5.69
C GLY A 83 -15.89 11.76 4.17
N SER A 84 -15.15 10.79 3.63
CA SER A 84 -15.32 10.39 2.22
C SER A 84 -16.70 9.81 1.94
N GLY A 85 -17.23 8.99 2.86
CA GLY A 85 -18.61 8.48 2.82
C GLY A 85 -19.66 9.58 2.78
N LEU A 86 -19.48 10.65 3.57
CA LEU A 86 -20.35 11.83 3.55
C LEU A 86 -20.33 12.49 2.17
N LEU A 87 -19.14 12.76 1.61
CA LEU A 87 -19.02 13.38 0.28
C LEU A 87 -19.62 12.50 -0.82
N LEU A 88 -19.48 11.18 -0.73
CA LEU A 88 -20.14 10.23 -1.63
C LEU A 88 -21.66 10.26 -1.50
N GLY A 89 -22.18 10.35 -0.27
CA GLY A 89 -23.61 10.51 -0.01
C GLY A 89 -24.15 11.82 -0.60
N LEU A 90 -23.43 12.92 -0.42
CA LEU A 90 -23.76 14.21 -1.03
C LEU A 90 -23.70 14.15 -2.55
N GLN A 91 -22.72 13.46 -3.15
CA GLN A 91 -22.66 13.23 -4.59
C GLN A 91 -23.95 12.60 -5.11
N THR A 92 -24.46 11.57 -4.41
CA THR A 92 -25.70 10.89 -4.79
C THR A 92 -26.94 11.75 -4.54
N LEU A 93 -27.00 12.44 -3.40
CA LEU A 93 -28.15 13.22 -2.99
C LEU A 93 -28.33 14.46 -3.88
N TRP A 94 -27.23 15.14 -4.21
CA TRP A 94 -27.24 16.35 -5.00
C TRP A 94 -27.10 16.09 -6.51
N ARG A 95 -26.91 14.83 -6.92
CA ARG A 95 -26.64 14.42 -8.31
C ARG A 95 -25.50 15.21 -8.94
N TRP A 96 -24.49 15.54 -8.13
CA TRP A 96 -23.36 16.36 -8.52
C TRP A 96 -22.05 15.64 -8.18
N PRO A 97 -21.38 15.00 -9.15
CA PRO A 97 -20.13 14.28 -8.92
C PRO A 97 -18.99 15.17 -8.39
N GLY A 98 -19.01 16.47 -8.70
CA GLY A 98 -17.96 17.41 -8.31
C GLY A 98 -17.80 17.60 -6.80
N VAL A 99 -18.86 17.40 -6.00
CA VAL A 99 -18.79 17.51 -4.53
C VAL A 99 -17.85 16.47 -3.92
N ALA A 100 -17.69 15.32 -4.56
CA ALA A 100 -16.79 14.26 -4.12
C ALA A 100 -15.36 14.42 -4.65
N GLY A 101 -15.02 15.52 -5.33
CA GLY A 101 -13.66 15.81 -5.80
C GLY A 101 -12.56 15.61 -4.73
N PRO A 102 -12.74 16.09 -3.49
CA PRO A 102 -11.75 15.90 -2.42
C PRO A 102 -11.45 14.44 -2.06
N THR A 103 -12.34 13.49 -2.40
CA THR A 103 -12.10 12.06 -2.16
C THR A 103 -10.92 11.51 -2.98
N ALA A 104 -10.40 12.25 -3.95
CA ALA A 104 -9.12 11.95 -4.60
C ALA A 104 -7.93 11.91 -3.62
N LEU A 105 -8.03 12.64 -2.49
CA LEU A 105 -7.03 12.66 -1.43
C LEU A 105 -7.18 11.51 -0.42
N LEU A 106 -8.23 10.69 -0.54
CA LEU A 106 -8.46 9.57 0.38
C LEU A 106 -7.29 8.59 0.37
N LEU A 107 -6.90 8.12 -0.82
CA LEU A 107 -5.81 7.16 -0.98
C LEU A 107 -4.47 7.66 -0.41
N PRO A 108 -3.94 8.84 -0.80
CA PRO A 108 -2.71 9.34 -0.19
C PRO A 108 -2.86 9.62 1.31
N GLY A 109 -4.04 10.07 1.76
CA GLY A 109 -4.33 10.34 3.16
C GLY A 109 -4.21 9.09 4.04
N TRP A 110 -4.95 8.02 3.74
CA TRP A 110 -4.85 6.81 4.56
C TRP A 110 -3.57 6.02 4.28
N ALA A 111 -2.95 6.10 3.09
CA ALA A 111 -1.65 5.47 2.85
C ALA A 111 -0.56 6.08 3.75
N LEU A 112 -0.53 7.41 3.88
CA LEU A 112 0.35 8.10 4.83
C LEU A 112 0.07 7.66 6.26
N LEU A 113 -1.20 7.64 6.66
CA LEU A 113 -1.59 7.15 7.99
C LEU A 113 -1.21 5.67 8.17
N GLY A 114 -1.28 4.83 7.14
CA GLY A 114 -0.86 3.43 7.19
C GLY A 114 0.64 3.28 7.45
N LEU A 115 1.47 4.13 6.83
CA LEU A 115 2.91 4.18 7.11
C LEU A 115 3.21 4.67 8.52
N ILE A 116 2.48 5.68 8.99
CA ILE A 116 2.58 6.17 10.38
C ILE A 116 2.17 5.06 11.36
N GLY A 117 1.06 4.37 11.09
CA GLY A 117 0.57 3.26 11.90
C GLY A 117 1.57 2.11 11.96
N GLN A 118 2.20 1.78 10.83
CA GLN A 118 3.30 0.82 10.78
C GLN A 118 4.47 1.23 11.69
N TRP A 119 4.82 2.52 11.73
CA TRP A 119 5.90 3.02 12.57
C TRP A 119 5.54 3.03 14.06
N LEU A 120 4.29 3.39 14.39
CA LEU A 120 3.80 3.49 15.77
C LEU A 120 3.46 2.12 16.39
N HIS A 121 2.91 1.20 15.59
CA HIS A 121 2.30 -0.05 16.09
C HIS A 121 2.97 -1.31 15.53
N GLY A 122 3.97 -1.18 14.66
CA GLY A 122 4.78 -2.28 14.13
C GLY A 122 4.16 -3.07 12.98
N ALA A 123 2.85 -3.02 12.78
CA ALA A 123 2.13 -3.70 11.70
C ALA A 123 0.89 -2.93 11.25
N PRO A 124 0.39 -3.10 10.01
CA PRO A 124 -0.80 -2.38 9.57
C PRO A 124 -2.08 -2.72 10.33
N LEU A 125 -2.27 -3.98 10.76
CA LEU A 125 -3.50 -4.42 11.45
C LEU A 125 -3.44 -4.27 12.98
N SER A 126 -2.29 -3.88 13.57
CA SER A 126 -2.19 -3.60 15.00
C SER A 126 -2.73 -2.20 15.34
N GLY A 127 -2.83 -1.85 16.63
CA GLY A 127 -3.28 -0.52 17.07
C GLY A 127 -4.69 -0.13 16.60
N GLY A 128 -5.58 -1.10 16.35
CA GLY A 128 -6.93 -0.87 15.80
C GLY A 128 -7.02 -0.89 14.27
N GLY A 129 -5.91 -1.17 13.58
CA GLY A 129 -5.86 -1.20 12.11
C GLY A 129 -6.73 -2.30 11.50
N TRP A 130 -6.95 -3.39 12.24
CA TRP A 130 -7.80 -4.51 11.83
C TRP A 130 -9.24 -4.12 11.52
N TRP A 131 -9.77 -3.04 12.10
CA TRP A 131 -11.11 -2.52 11.78
C TRP A 131 -11.04 -1.20 10.99
N ALA A 132 -10.06 -0.34 11.26
CA ALA A 132 -9.94 0.95 10.59
C ALA A 132 -9.53 0.83 9.12
N LEU A 133 -8.59 -0.07 8.79
CA LEU A 133 -8.14 -0.26 7.40
C LEU A 133 -9.23 -0.88 6.50
N PRO A 134 -10.01 -1.89 6.92
CA PRO A 134 -11.16 -2.34 6.13
C PRO A 134 -12.17 -1.23 5.85
N LEU A 135 -12.45 -0.34 6.80
CA LEU A 135 -13.33 0.82 6.56
C LEU A 135 -12.74 1.79 5.55
N ALA A 136 -11.44 2.11 5.66
CA ALA A 136 -10.74 2.96 4.69
C ALA A 136 -10.74 2.33 3.29
N TRP A 137 -10.50 1.03 3.18
CA TRP A 137 -10.57 0.29 1.93
C TRP A 137 -11.99 0.22 1.35
N MET A 138 -13.01 0.09 2.20
CA MET A 138 -14.41 0.16 1.76
C MET A 138 -14.74 1.55 1.20
N ALA A 139 -14.32 2.62 1.87
CA ALA A 139 -14.46 3.98 1.34
C ALA A 139 -13.70 4.13 0.01
N GLN A 140 -12.46 3.65 -0.07
CA GLN A 140 -11.65 3.67 -1.29
C GLN A 140 -12.33 2.89 -2.43
N ALA A 141 -12.90 1.73 -2.14
CA ALA A 141 -13.66 0.92 -3.09
C ALA A 141 -14.87 1.69 -3.65
N LEU A 142 -15.63 2.37 -2.77
CA LEU A 142 -16.77 3.18 -3.18
C LEU A 142 -16.34 4.39 -4.03
N VAL A 143 -15.23 5.04 -3.69
CA VAL A 143 -14.65 6.14 -4.49
C VAL A 143 -14.26 5.65 -5.88
N LEU A 144 -13.53 4.52 -5.97
CA LEU A 144 -13.16 3.91 -7.25
C LEU A 144 -14.38 3.51 -8.08
N HIS A 145 -15.45 3.04 -7.44
CA HIS A 145 -16.64 2.58 -8.14
C HIS A 145 -17.56 3.71 -8.60
N ARG A 146 -17.78 4.73 -7.76
CA ARG A 146 -18.82 5.76 -7.99
C ARG A 146 -18.29 7.12 -8.40
N THR A 147 -17.08 7.49 -7.99
CA THR A 147 -16.56 8.84 -8.20
C THR A 147 -15.48 8.87 -9.26
N ALA A 148 -14.52 7.94 -9.21
CA ALA A 148 -13.41 7.86 -10.16
C ALA A 148 -13.82 7.83 -11.65
N PRO A 149 -14.97 7.25 -12.08
CA PRO A 149 -15.43 7.34 -13.47
C PRO A 149 -15.63 8.77 -13.98
N HIS A 150 -15.89 9.73 -13.09
CA HIS A 150 -16.13 11.14 -13.41
C HIS A 150 -14.85 12.00 -13.35
N TRP A 151 -13.71 11.43 -12.95
CA TRP A 151 -12.45 12.15 -12.90
C TRP A 151 -11.76 12.22 -14.28
N ALA A 152 -10.78 13.12 -14.37
CA ALA A 152 -9.86 13.14 -15.51
C ALA A 152 -9.23 11.73 -15.70
N PRO A 153 -9.03 11.27 -16.95
CA PRO A 153 -8.53 9.93 -17.23
C PRO A 153 -7.21 9.60 -16.52
N SER A 154 -6.30 10.57 -16.41
CA SER A 154 -5.01 10.44 -15.71
C SER A 154 -5.18 10.20 -14.22
N LEU A 155 -6.00 11.01 -13.54
CA LEU A 155 -6.26 10.85 -12.11
C LEU A 155 -6.90 9.49 -11.83
N ARG A 156 -7.92 9.10 -12.59
CA ARG A 156 -8.55 7.78 -12.48
C ARG A 156 -7.52 6.66 -12.62
N HIS A 157 -6.68 6.71 -13.67
CA HIS A 157 -5.65 5.71 -13.93
C HIS A 157 -4.65 5.62 -12.77
N ILE A 158 -4.14 6.76 -12.31
CA ILE A 158 -3.18 6.84 -11.19
C ILE A 158 -3.80 6.29 -9.91
N THR A 159 -5.04 6.65 -9.56
CA THR A 159 -5.68 6.16 -8.33
C THR A 159 -5.91 4.65 -8.36
N HIS A 160 -6.31 4.07 -9.50
CA HIS A 160 -6.45 2.62 -9.63
C HIS A 160 -5.12 1.89 -9.50
N ALA A 161 -4.06 2.38 -10.16
CA ALA A 161 -2.72 1.80 -10.06
C ALA A 161 -2.15 1.93 -8.64
N ALA A 162 -2.25 3.12 -8.05
CA ALA A 162 -1.78 3.39 -6.70
C ALA A 162 -2.54 2.57 -5.64
N ALA A 163 -3.83 2.29 -5.84
CA ALA A 163 -4.59 1.41 -4.95
C ALA A 163 -4.02 -0.02 -4.96
N LEU A 164 -3.65 -0.57 -6.13
CA LEU A 164 -2.98 -1.87 -6.18
C LEU A 164 -1.66 -1.86 -5.39
N LEU A 165 -0.84 -0.81 -5.57
CA LEU A 165 0.46 -0.68 -4.91
C LEU A 165 0.31 -0.51 -3.40
N ALA A 166 -0.65 0.29 -2.94
CA ALA A 166 -0.94 0.48 -1.52
C ALA A 166 -1.40 -0.84 -0.88
N LEU A 167 -2.26 -1.62 -1.56
CA LEU A 167 -2.68 -2.94 -1.09
C LEU A 167 -1.50 -3.90 -1.00
N ALA A 168 -0.61 -3.89 -2.00
CA ALA A 168 0.59 -4.72 -1.99
C ALA A 168 1.56 -4.34 -0.88
N LEU A 169 1.76 -3.04 -0.62
CA LEU A 169 2.65 -2.57 0.44
C LEU A 169 2.11 -2.92 1.82
N LEU A 170 0.83 -2.62 2.11
CA LEU A 170 0.22 -3.00 3.38
C LEU A 170 0.21 -4.52 3.57
N GLY A 171 -0.11 -5.26 2.50
CA GLY A 171 -0.10 -6.71 2.53
C GLY A 171 1.29 -7.28 2.80
N ALA A 172 2.34 -6.69 2.22
CA ALA A 172 3.73 -7.08 2.45
C ALA A 172 4.17 -6.77 3.89
N LEU A 173 3.84 -5.58 4.41
CA LEU A 173 4.13 -5.19 5.79
C LEU A 173 3.44 -6.12 6.80
N GLN A 174 2.16 -6.41 6.58
CA GLN A 174 1.39 -7.31 7.44
C GLN A 174 1.86 -8.76 7.31
N GLY A 175 2.12 -9.21 6.08
CA GLY A 175 2.63 -10.55 5.80
C GLY A 175 3.98 -10.76 6.48
N ARG A 176 4.89 -9.79 6.36
CA ARG A 176 6.19 -9.81 7.05
C ARG A 176 6.01 -9.86 8.56
N HIS A 177 5.09 -9.10 9.14
CA HIS A 177 4.84 -9.17 10.58
C HIS A 177 4.43 -10.57 11.02
N TRP A 178 3.45 -11.18 10.34
CA TRP A 178 3.01 -12.53 10.67
C TRP A 178 4.08 -13.61 10.45
N THR A 179 4.86 -13.49 9.38
CA THR A 179 5.90 -14.50 9.11
C THR A 179 7.12 -14.29 9.99
N ALA A 180 7.51 -13.06 10.31
CA ALA A 180 8.68 -12.79 11.15
C ALA A 180 8.59 -13.47 12.52
N ASP A 181 7.39 -13.59 13.09
CA ASP A 181 7.16 -14.24 14.39
C ASP A 181 7.33 -15.77 14.36
N LEU A 182 7.51 -16.38 13.19
CA LEU A 182 7.74 -17.82 13.04
C LEU A 182 9.18 -18.26 13.35
N GLY A 183 10.11 -17.31 13.49
CA GLY A 183 11.51 -17.60 13.80
C GLY A 183 12.22 -16.42 14.44
N ASP A 184 13.53 -16.56 14.63
CA ASP A 184 14.32 -15.53 15.29
C ASP A 184 14.44 -14.25 14.46
N ALA A 185 14.84 -13.16 15.15
CA ALA A 185 15.15 -11.90 14.52
C ALA A 185 16.23 -12.08 13.44
N GLY A 186 15.94 -11.60 12.22
CA GLY A 186 16.84 -11.73 11.07
C GLY A 186 16.67 -13.03 10.28
N SER A 187 15.75 -13.91 10.67
CA SER A 187 15.43 -15.12 9.90
C SER A 187 14.81 -14.83 8.53
N ALA A 188 14.86 -15.84 7.66
CA ALA A 188 14.30 -15.85 6.32
C ALA A 188 12.78 -15.65 6.29
N TRP A 189 12.07 -15.91 7.40
CA TRP A 189 10.62 -15.82 7.45
C TRP A 189 10.09 -14.41 7.17
N GLY A 190 10.73 -13.37 7.69
CA GLY A 190 10.32 -11.99 7.41
C GLY A 190 10.40 -11.65 5.91
N TRP A 191 11.41 -12.18 5.21
CA TRP A 191 11.58 -11.98 3.76
C TRP A 191 10.50 -12.64 2.92
N LEU A 192 10.01 -13.82 3.36
CA LEU A 192 8.87 -14.49 2.71
C LEU A 192 7.64 -13.58 2.68
N GLY A 193 7.29 -12.94 3.79
CA GLY A 193 6.14 -12.05 3.87
C GLY A 193 6.25 -10.83 2.94
N TRP A 194 7.45 -10.24 2.83
CA TRP A 194 7.74 -9.15 1.90
C TRP A 194 7.51 -9.52 0.44
N LEU A 195 7.88 -10.74 0.04
CA LEU A 195 7.86 -11.18 -1.36
C LEU A 195 6.55 -11.86 -1.76
N ALA A 196 5.98 -12.69 -0.87
CA ALA A 196 4.85 -13.55 -1.19
C ALA A 196 3.58 -12.74 -1.51
N VAL A 197 3.23 -11.75 -0.68
CA VAL A 197 1.96 -11.01 -0.89
C VAL A 197 1.99 -10.18 -2.18
N PRO A 198 3.03 -9.38 -2.48
CA PRO A 198 3.17 -8.70 -3.77
C PRO A 198 3.16 -9.66 -4.97
N ALA A 199 3.86 -10.81 -4.86
CA ALA A 199 3.90 -11.80 -5.93
C ALA A 199 2.51 -12.43 -6.19
N LEU A 200 1.77 -12.76 -5.13
CA LEU A 200 0.40 -13.29 -5.22
C LEU A 200 -0.58 -12.27 -5.83
N LEU A 201 -0.46 -10.99 -5.46
CA LEU A 201 -1.27 -9.92 -6.06
C LEU A 201 -0.95 -9.73 -7.54
N LEU A 202 0.34 -9.74 -7.92
CA LEU A 202 0.75 -9.69 -9.33
C LEU A 202 0.20 -10.90 -10.10
N ALA A 203 0.30 -12.10 -9.55
CA ALA A 203 -0.28 -13.31 -10.13
C ALA A 203 -1.82 -13.22 -10.27
N ALA A 204 -2.51 -12.63 -9.29
CA ALA A 204 -3.96 -12.41 -9.36
C ALA A 204 -4.33 -11.43 -10.49
N VAL A 205 -3.56 -10.35 -10.68
CA VAL A 205 -3.71 -9.42 -11.80
C VAL A 205 -3.49 -10.15 -13.13
N LEU A 206 -2.40 -10.91 -13.27
CA LEU A 206 -2.11 -11.69 -14.48
C LEU A 206 -3.21 -12.70 -14.81
N ARG A 207 -3.79 -13.35 -13.79
CA ARG A 207 -4.94 -14.26 -13.97
C ARG A 207 -6.15 -13.52 -14.53
N GLN A 208 -6.42 -12.30 -14.09
CA GLN A 208 -7.52 -11.47 -14.62
C GLN A 208 -7.23 -10.97 -16.04
N GLN A 209 -5.96 -10.69 -16.38
CA GLN A 209 -5.58 -10.27 -17.74
C GLN A 209 -5.89 -11.31 -18.81
N ARG A 210 -5.97 -12.60 -18.45
CA ARG A 210 -6.39 -13.67 -19.39
C ARG A 210 -7.86 -13.56 -19.81
N ARG A 211 -8.66 -12.77 -19.09
CA ARG A 211 -10.07 -12.51 -19.40
C ARG A 211 -10.19 -11.23 -20.23
N ALA A 212 -11.18 -11.19 -21.11
CA ALA A 212 -11.54 -9.96 -21.81
C ALA A 212 -11.81 -8.83 -20.81
N PRO A 213 -11.47 -7.56 -21.11
CA PRO A 213 -11.59 -6.44 -20.18
C PRO A 213 -12.97 -6.32 -19.48
N ALA A 214 -14.05 -6.56 -20.23
CA ALA A 214 -15.42 -6.52 -19.70
C ALA A 214 -15.74 -7.66 -18.70
N ALA A 215 -15.06 -8.81 -18.80
CA ALA A 215 -15.24 -9.98 -17.96
C ALA A 215 -14.29 -10.03 -16.75
N GLN A 216 -13.43 -9.02 -16.59
CA GLN A 216 -12.56 -8.91 -15.43
C GLN A 216 -13.35 -8.64 -14.16
N ALA A 217 -12.86 -9.17 -13.04
CA ALA A 217 -13.42 -8.85 -11.73
C ALA A 217 -13.29 -7.36 -11.44
N TRP A 218 -14.24 -6.82 -10.68
CA TRP A 218 -14.06 -5.51 -10.07
C TRP A 218 -12.89 -5.57 -9.06
N PRO A 219 -12.05 -4.52 -8.92
CA PRO A 219 -12.09 -3.23 -9.62
C PRO A 219 -11.33 -3.19 -10.96
N LEU A 220 -10.68 -4.29 -11.37
CA LEU A 220 -9.80 -4.31 -12.54
C LEU A 220 -10.50 -3.89 -13.83
N ARG A 221 -11.76 -4.32 -14.04
CA ARG A 221 -12.55 -3.94 -15.22
C ARG A 221 -12.76 -2.43 -15.41
N LEU A 222 -12.65 -1.64 -14.34
CA LEU A 222 -12.89 -0.18 -14.38
C LEU A 222 -11.69 0.58 -14.96
N ALA A 223 -10.48 0.03 -14.84
CA ALA A 223 -9.26 0.60 -15.41
C ALA A 223 -8.24 -0.50 -15.76
N PRO A 224 -8.51 -1.37 -16.76
CA PRO A 224 -7.70 -2.55 -17.03
C PRO A 224 -6.23 -2.24 -17.28
N SER A 225 -5.93 -1.17 -18.03
CA SER A 225 -4.55 -0.72 -18.29
C SER A 225 -3.84 -0.23 -17.02
N ALA A 226 -4.55 0.44 -16.10
CA ALA A 226 -3.97 0.92 -14.85
C ALA A 226 -3.43 -0.24 -14.00
N TYR A 227 -4.16 -1.34 -13.92
CA TYR A 227 -3.71 -2.53 -13.20
C TYR A 227 -2.68 -3.34 -14.00
N ALA A 228 -2.92 -3.55 -15.29
CA ALA A 228 -2.12 -4.46 -16.10
C ALA A 228 -0.76 -3.91 -16.51
N GLN A 229 -0.66 -2.59 -16.72
CA GLN A 229 0.55 -1.92 -17.18
C GLN A 229 1.22 -1.19 -16.01
N THR A 230 0.68 -0.05 -15.57
CA THR A 230 1.34 0.81 -14.58
C THR A 230 1.44 0.14 -13.21
N GLY A 231 0.34 -0.39 -12.67
CA GLY A 231 0.30 -1.04 -11.37
C GLY A 231 1.17 -2.30 -11.33
N ALA A 232 0.95 -3.25 -12.25
CA ALA A 232 1.73 -4.47 -12.33
C ALA A 232 3.21 -4.23 -12.69
N GLY A 233 3.51 -3.23 -13.51
CA GLY A 233 4.89 -2.87 -13.85
C GLY A 233 5.66 -2.27 -12.68
N LEU A 234 5.06 -1.32 -11.96
CA LEU A 234 5.66 -0.77 -10.73
C LEU A 234 5.78 -1.83 -9.63
N LEU A 235 4.80 -2.72 -9.50
CA LEU A 235 4.85 -3.83 -8.57
C LEU A 235 5.96 -4.83 -8.94
N SER A 236 6.13 -5.11 -10.23
CA SER A 236 7.22 -5.95 -10.73
C SER A 236 8.59 -5.32 -10.44
N LEU A 237 8.74 -4.02 -10.66
CA LEU A 237 9.95 -3.28 -10.32
C LEU A 237 10.26 -3.36 -8.82
N ALA A 238 9.25 -3.18 -7.97
CA ALA A 238 9.40 -3.31 -6.52
C ALA A 238 9.82 -4.74 -6.11
N LEU A 239 9.24 -5.77 -6.75
CA LEU A 239 9.63 -7.17 -6.53
C LEU A 239 11.07 -7.44 -6.95
N VAL A 240 11.50 -6.93 -8.11
CA VAL A 240 12.90 -7.05 -8.57
C VAL A 240 13.85 -6.44 -7.55
N PHE A 241 13.54 -5.23 -7.08
CA PHE A 241 14.32 -4.55 -6.05
C PHE A 241 14.41 -5.36 -4.75
N TRP A 242 13.27 -5.88 -4.27
CA TRP A 242 13.25 -6.70 -3.05
C TRP A 242 13.94 -8.05 -3.22
N VAL A 243 13.90 -8.69 -4.39
CA VAL A 243 14.66 -9.91 -4.68
C VAL A 243 16.16 -9.64 -4.55
N LEU A 244 16.65 -8.53 -5.11
CA LEU A 244 18.07 -8.16 -5.00
C LEU A 244 18.49 -7.94 -3.54
N ILE A 245 17.70 -7.16 -2.79
CA ILE A 245 17.96 -6.92 -1.37
C ILE A 245 17.92 -8.23 -0.57
N ALA A 246 16.86 -9.01 -0.73
CA ALA A 246 16.68 -10.24 0.03
C ALA A 246 17.80 -11.25 -0.25
N ASN A 247 18.20 -11.39 -1.51
CA ASN A 247 19.28 -12.30 -1.89
C ASN A 247 20.65 -11.88 -1.35
N TRP A 248 20.90 -10.57 -1.21
CA TRP A 248 22.15 -10.05 -0.67
C TRP A 248 22.21 -10.11 0.85
N PHE A 249 21.16 -9.64 1.54
CA PHE A 249 21.19 -9.43 2.99
C PHE A 249 20.68 -10.62 3.82
N SER A 250 19.95 -11.56 3.23
CA SER A 250 19.42 -12.71 3.97
C SER A 250 20.36 -13.91 3.88
N HIS A 251 20.82 -14.40 5.03
CA HIS A 251 21.59 -15.64 5.14
C HIS A 251 20.72 -16.90 4.96
N GLY A 252 19.39 -16.74 4.80
CA GLY A 252 18.46 -17.84 4.53
C GLY A 252 18.14 -18.75 5.71
N GLY A 253 18.68 -18.46 6.91
CA GLY A 253 18.37 -19.22 8.13
C GLY A 253 16.91 -19.08 8.51
N ALA A 254 16.25 -20.19 8.84
CA ALA A 254 14.79 -20.25 8.97
C ALA A 254 14.35 -21.00 10.22
N GLN A 255 15.07 -20.83 11.34
CA GLN A 255 14.71 -21.48 12.61
C GLN A 255 13.19 -21.34 12.88
N PRO A 256 12.51 -22.41 13.32
CA PRO A 256 13.05 -23.72 13.74
C PRO A 256 13.37 -24.70 12.59
N LEU A 257 13.13 -24.32 11.32
CA LEU A 257 13.42 -25.19 10.18
C LEU A 257 14.93 -25.21 9.85
N PRO A 258 15.49 -26.40 9.53
CA PRO A 258 16.84 -26.48 9.01
C PRO A 258 16.94 -25.83 7.63
N TYR A 259 18.11 -25.31 7.29
CA TYR A 259 18.34 -24.80 5.95
C TYR A 259 18.37 -25.94 4.93
N VAL A 260 17.47 -25.86 3.96
CA VAL A 260 17.46 -26.71 2.78
C VAL A 260 17.40 -25.79 1.56
N PRO A 261 18.38 -25.86 0.63
CA PRO A 261 18.34 -25.12 -0.62
C PRO A 261 17.01 -25.33 -1.35
N LEU A 262 16.56 -24.31 -2.07
CA LEU A 262 15.25 -24.23 -2.75
C LEU A 262 14.01 -24.24 -1.85
N LEU A 263 14.07 -24.83 -0.65
CA LEU A 263 12.92 -24.98 0.24
C LEU A 263 12.91 -23.98 1.41
N SER A 264 13.96 -23.17 1.57
CA SER A 264 13.95 -22.10 2.57
C SER A 264 12.83 -21.08 2.28
N PRO A 265 12.24 -20.44 3.30
CA PRO A 265 11.23 -19.40 3.12
C PRO A 265 11.70 -18.26 2.19
N LEU A 266 13.00 -17.93 2.24
CA LEU A 266 13.61 -16.96 1.35
C LEU A 266 13.58 -17.44 -0.10
N GLU A 267 14.00 -18.68 -0.36
CA GLU A 267 14.03 -19.23 -1.71
C GLU A 267 12.61 -19.30 -2.30
N LEU A 268 11.61 -19.70 -1.50
CA LEU A 268 10.20 -19.74 -1.91
C LEU A 268 9.66 -18.34 -2.25
N GLY A 269 10.02 -17.33 -1.45
CA GLY A 269 9.65 -15.93 -1.71
C GLY A 269 10.28 -15.40 -3.00
N ILE A 270 11.58 -15.63 -3.20
CA ILE A 270 12.31 -15.21 -4.41
C ILE A 270 11.75 -15.93 -5.65
N ALA A 271 11.50 -17.24 -5.56
CA ALA A 271 10.91 -18.03 -6.64
C ALA A 271 9.54 -17.47 -7.04
N ALA A 272 8.66 -17.22 -6.07
CA ALA A 272 7.34 -16.64 -6.33
C ALA A 272 7.43 -15.26 -7.01
N ALA A 273 8.32 -14.39 -6.53
CA ALA A 273 8.56 -13.08 -7.11
C ALA A 273 9.09 -13.18 -8.55
N LEU A 274 10.12 -14.00 -8.79
CA LEU A 274 10.71 -14.24 -10.11
C LEU A 274 9.69 -14.78 -11.10
N LEU A 275 8.88 -15.77 -10.70
CA LEU A 275 7.82 -16.33 -11.55
C LEU A 275 6.78 -15.28 -11.91
N ALA A 276 6.33 -14.47 -10.95
CA ALA A 276 5.34 -13.43 -11.19
C ALA A 276 5.88 -12.32 -12.10
N VAL A 277 7.12 -11.84 -11.87
CA VAL A 277 7.79 -10.85 -12.72
C VAL A 277 7.99 -11.39 -14.14
N THR A 278 8.49 -12.61 -14.28
CA THR A 278 8.69 -13.25 -15.58
C THR A 278 7.38 -13.40 -16.35
N ALA A 279 6.32 -13.82 -15.67
CA ALA A 279 5.00 -13.94 -16.28
C ALA A 279 4.43 -12.58 -16.72
N TRP A 280 4.67 -11.52 -15.94
CA TRP A 280 4.28 -10.16 -16.34
C TRP A 280 5.08 -9.66 -17.53
N LEU A 281 6.40 -9.81 -17.54
CA LEU A 281 7.25 -9.39 -18.66
C LEU A 281 6.87 -10.05 -19.99
N ARG A 282 6.36 -11.29 -19.94
CA ARG A 282 5.88 -12.03 -21.11
C ARG A 282 4.43 -11.69 -21.50
N SER A 283 3.70 -10.94 -20.67
CA SER A 283 2.31 -10.56 -20.95
C SER A 283 2.21 -9.53 -22.07
N THR A 284 1.07 -9.51 -22.77
CA THR A 284 0.75 -8.48 -23.76
C THR A 284 0.73 -7.08 -23.16
N ALA A 285 0.41 -6.96 -21.86
CA ALA A 285 0.40 -5.68 -21.16
C ALA A 285 1.81 -5.09 -21.04
N ALA A 286 2.81 -5.90 -20.69
CA ALA A 286 4.21 -5.46 -20.64
C ALA A 286 4.76 -5.15 -22.04
N GLN A 287 4.43 -5.97 -23.04
CA GLN A 287 4.82 -5.72 -24.43
C GLN A 287 4.23 -4.41 -24.97
N GLY A 288 2.99 -4.09 -24.59
CA GLY A 288 2.32 -2.84 -24.94
C GLY A 288 2.97 -1.57 -24.37
N LEU A 289 3.93 -1.69 -23.43
CA LEU A 289 4.75 -0.58 -22.94
C LEU A 289 5.95 -0.26 -23.85
N GLY A 290 6.21 -1.06 -24.89
CA GLY A 290 7.24 -0.77 -25.90
C GLY A 290 8.69 -1.03 -25.47
N GLY A 291 8.92 -1.83 -24.42
CA GLY A 291 10.26 -2.23 -24.01
C GLY A 291 10.92 -3.25 -24.97
N PRO A 292 12.26 -3.44 -24.90
CA PRO A 292 12.95 -4.37 -25.77
C PRO A 292 12.50 -5.82 -25.51
N PRO A 293 12.20 -6.63 -26.55
CA PRO A 293 11.71 -8.00 -26.39
C PRO A 293 12.64 -8.90 -25.57
N SER A 294 13.95 -8.64 -25.63
CA SER A 294 14.97 -9.38 -24.89
C SER A 294 14.84 -9.24 -23.38
N LEU A 295 14.22 -8.16 -22.86
CA LEU A 295 14.07 -7.91 -21.43
C LEU A 295 13.26 -9.02 -20.74
N ALA A 296 12.27 -9.59 -21.44
CA ALA A 296 11.45 -10.70 -20.93
C ALA A 296 12.22 -12.01 -20.74
N VAL A 297 13.46 -12.08 -21.24
CA VAL A 297 14.38 -13.21 -21.06
C VAL A 297 15.57 -12.80 -20.21
N MET A 298 16.25 -11.70 -20.55
CA MET A 298 17.49 -11.26 -19.92
C MET A 298 17.30 -10.89 -18.44
N LEU A 299 16.23 -10.17 -18.09
CA LEU A 299 16.02 -9.74 -16.70
C LEU A 299 15.75 -10.94 -15.77
N PRO A 300 14.79 -11.84 -16.07
CA PRO A 300 14.63 -13.07 -15.30
C PRO A 300 15.89 -13.94 -15.24
N ALA A 301 16.62 -14.09 -16.35
CA ALA A 301 17.85 -14.87 -16.39
C ALA A 301 18.94 -14.29 -15.49
N GLY A 302 19.15 -12.96 -15.54
CA GLY A 302 20.10 -12.27 -14.66
C GLY A 302 19.73 -12.39 -13.18
N LEU A 303 18.45 -12.24 -12.85
CA LEU A 303 17.98 -12.41 -11.47
C LEU A 303 18.09 -13.86 -11.00
N ALA A 304 17.79 -14.85 -11.85
CA ALA A 304 17.98 -16.27 -11.55
C ALA A 304 19.47 -16.60 -11.35
N PHE A 305 20.36 -16.04 -12.16
CA PHE A 305 21.80 -16.18 -11.99
C PHE A 305 22.26 -15.64 -10.62
N LEU A 306 21.87 -14.40 -10.28
CA LEU A 306 22.18 -13.83 -8.96
C LEU A 306 21.61 -14.68 -7.81
N TRP A 307 20.39 -15.18 -7.99
CA TRP A 307 19.71 -16.02 -7.02
C TRP A 307 20.45 -17.34 -6.77
N ILE A 308 20.87 -18.04 -7.82
CA ILE A 308 21.60 -19.31 -7.70
C ILE A 308 22.98 -19.09 -7.05
N ASN A 309 23.69 -18.01 -7.41
CA ASN A 309 24.95 -17.65 -6.75
C ASN A 309 24.74 -17.38 -5.24
N GLY A 310 23.68 -16.64 -4.88
CA GLY A 310 23.33 -16.40 -3.47
C GLY A 310 22.99 -17.69 -2.73
N MET A 311 22.26 -18.62 -3.38
CA MET A 311 21.91 -19.92 -2.81
C MET A 311 23.15 -20.79 -2.57
N LEU A 312 24.12 -20.78 -3.49
CA LEU A 312 25.40 -21.47 -3.31
C LEU A 312 26.17 -20.91 -2.09
N ILE A 313 26.24 -19.59 -1.96
CA ILE A 313 26.89 -18.94 -0.81
C ILE A 313 26.17 -19.32 0.49
N ARG A 314 24.84 -19.32 0.51
CA ARG A 314 24.04 -19.75 1.67
C ARG A 314 24.28 -21.23 2.01
N ALA A 315 24.43 -22.11 1.02
CA ALA A 315 24.77 -23.51 1.25
C ALA A 315 26.13 -23.67 1.95
N PHE A 316 27.16 -22.93 1.52
CA PHE A 316 28.45 -22.90 2.23
C PHE A 316 28.37 -22.28 3.62
N HIS A 317 27.49 -21.31 3.82
CA HIS A 317 27.26 -20.73 5.14
C HIS A 317 26.65 -21.74 6.12
N HIS A 318 25.62 -22.47 5.70
CA HIS A 318 24.89 -23.40 6.57
C HIS A 318 25.58 -24.76 6.76
N TRP A 319 26.36 -25.22 5.77
CA TRP A 319 26.96 -26.56 5.81
C TRP A 319 28.49 -26.57 5.80
N GLY A 320 29.12 -25.43 5.50
CA GLY A 320 30.57 -25.27 5.49
C GLY A 320 31.08 -24.26 6.52
N ASP A 321 30.21 -23.80 7.43
CA ASP A 321 30.50 -22.80 8.47
C ASP A 321 31.18 -21.52 7.93
N VAL A 322 30.93 -21.18 6.68
CA VAL A 322 31.49 -19.96 6.07
C VAL A 322 30.70 -18.75 6.60
N PRO A 323 31.36 -17.74 7.17
CA PRO A 323 30.65 -16.56 7.64
C PRO A 323 29.88 -15.84 6.51
N TYR A 324 28.63 -15.42 6.77
CA TYR A 324 27.78 -14.76 5.77
C TYR A 324 28.08 -13.26 5.63
N HIS A 325 29.31 -12.94 5.20
CA HIS A 325 29.74 -11.60 4.83
C HIS A 325 30.82 -11.67 3.75
N LEU A 326 30.98 -10.59 2.99
CA LEU A 326 31.81 -10.57 1.78
C LEU A 326 33.25 -11.07 2.03
N ASP A 327 33.89 -10.64 3.10
CA ASP A 327 35.27 -11.06 3.41
C ASP A 327 35.38 -12.57 3.68
N GLY A 328 34.36 -13.17 4.32
CA GLY A 328 34.28 -14.61 4.55
C GLY A 328 34.12 -15.41 3.26
N TRP A 329 33.34 -14.88 2.31
CA TRP A 329 33.15 -15.50 0.98
C TRP A 329 34.43 -15.45 0.15
N LEU A 330 35.14 -14.31 0.19
CA LEU A 330 36.40 -14.11 -0.52
C LEU A 330 37.54 -14.95 0.06
N ALA A 331 37.57 -15.14 1.38
CA ALA A 331 38.57 -15.97 2.05
C ALA A 331 38.32 -17.48 1.89
N SER A 332 37.09 -17.89 1.55
CA SER A 332 36.73 -19.31 1.45
C SER A 332 37.07 -19.90 0.09
N ARG A 333 38.09 -20.77 0.05
CA ARG A 333 38.41 -21.57 -1.14
C ARG A 333 37.21 -22.38 -1.64
N GLY A 334 36.40 -22.92 -0.74
CA GLY A 334 35.19 -23.68 -1.11
C GLY A 334 34.19 -22.83 -1.89
N VAL A 335 33.92 -21.60 -1.42
CA VAL A 335 33.05 -20.66 -2.12
C VAL A 335 33.63 -20.25 -3.47
N GLN A 336 34.92 -19.92 -3.54
CA GLN A 336 35.58 -19.54 -4.81
C GLN A 336 35.53 -20.67 -5.84
N THR A 337 35.86 -21.91 -5.44
CA THR A 337 35.79 -23.07 -6.32
C THR A 337 34.34 -23.38 -6.72
N GLY A 338 33.38 -23.27 -5.78
CA GLY A 338 31.97 -23.48 -6.08
C GLY A 338 31.43 -22.49 -7.10
N LEU A 339 31.75 -21.20 -6.95
CA LEU A 339 31.35 -20.17 -7.90
C LEU A 339 31.97 -20.40 -9.29
N ALA A 340 33.25 -20.77 -9.35
CA ALA A 340 33.93 -21.08 -10.59
C ALA A 340 33.36 -22.32 -11.30
N LEU A 341 32.87 -23.33 -10.57
CA LEU A 341 32.20 -24.50 -11.14
C LEU A 341 30.75 -24.20 -11.57
N LEU A 342 30.11 -23.23 -10.92
CA LEU A 342 28.73 -22.85 -11.22
C LEU A 342 28.62 -22.04 -12.53
N TRP A 343 29.66 -21.28 -12.88
CA TRP A 343 29.71 -20.44 -14.09
C TRP A 343 30.13 -21.24 -15.33
#